data_AF-R8BH22-F1
#
_entry.id   AF-R8BH22-F1
#
_cell.length_a   1.000
_cell.length_b   1.000
_cell.length_c   1.000
_cell.angle_alpha   90.00
_cell.angle_beta   90.00
_cell.angle_gamma   90.00
#
_symmetry.space_group_name_H-M   'P 1'
#
loop_
_entity.id
_entity.type
_entity.pdbx_description
1 polymer ?
#
loop_
_entity_poly.entity_id
_entity_poly.type
_entity_poly.pdbx_seq_one_letter_code
_entity_poly.pdbx_strand_id
1 'polypeptide(L)'
;MKGLNLIGSGVVFHVPSFFSELKELDEKGLPRVYDRILVSDRVHINLDLHLAVDGLEEIELGENKIGTTGRGIGPCYSTKAARSGIRLAEVFKAELFESKLRRLASGFAKRYGDLLRYDVEDEIARFREYRPKLARFVVDAVSFMRSAQEKNMNILVEGANMSGINNTTRVGMGSFKTEDLGEGRPLVDGVVVVGRLDLVVMRYSIAINYYTALNLTKLDVLDSFETIKIAVAYKNPETGEELASYPTDPDILDQAQVVYHEMPGWKRPTTNVKTFDDLPKQAQDYVEFIESFVRVKVKWIGTGPDRESMIEKSVV
;
A
#
# COMPACT_ATOMS: atom_id res chain seq x y z
N MET A 1 -10.88 -20.71 -13.63
CA MET A 1 -11.37 -20.92 -12.24
C MET A 1 -10.98 -19.67 -11.45
N LYS A 2 -11.93 -18.93 -10.85
CA LYS A 2 -11.61 -17.69 -10.14
C LYS A 2 -11.33 -18.02 -8.65
N GLY A 3 -10.23 -17.53 -8.09
CA GLY A 3 -9.76 -17.87 -6.73
C GLY A 3 -10.71 -17.48 -5.59
N LEU A 4 -10.45 -17.98 -4.39
CA LEU A 4 -11.13 -17.62 -3.16
C LEU A 4 -10.31 -16.53 -2.44
N ASN A 5 -10.94 -15.42 -2.05
CA ASN A 5 -10.26 -14.31 -1.39
C ASN A 5 -10.37 -14.44 0.13
N LEU A 6 -9.32 -14.05 0.86
CA LEU A 6 -9.31 -14.04 2.31
C LEU A 6 -8.77 -12.70 2.82
N ILE A 7 -9.58 -11.99 3.61
CA ILE A 7 -9.13 -10.85 4.40
C ILE A 7 -8.43 -11.39 5.65
N GLY A 8 -7.10 -11.32 5.66
CA GLY A 8 -6.26 -11.88 6.72
C GLY A 8 -6.30 -11.10 8.04
N SER A 9 -5.91 -11.76 9.13
CA SER A 9 -5.95 -11.23 10.51
C SER A 9 -5.14 -9.94 10.75
N GLY A 10 -4.22 -9.62 9.84
CA GLY A 10 -3.42 -8.40 9.89
C GLY A 10 -4.24 -7.13 9.61
N VAL A 11 -5.30 -7.26 8.81
CA VAL A 11 -6.11 -6.15 8.28
C VAL A 11 -6.94 -5.48 9.38
N VAL A 12 -7.05 -4.15 9.29
CA VAL A 12 -8.07 -3.36 9.99
C VAL A 12 -9.30 -3.27 9.07
N PHE A 13 -10.42 -3.78 9.55
CA PHE A 13 -11.58 -4.13 8.74
C PHE A 13 -12.72 -3.15 8.99
N HIS A 14 -13.05 -2.37 7.95
CA HIS A 14 -14.15 -1.42 7.98
C HIS A 14 -15.41 -2.05 7.38
N VAL A 15 -16.38 -2.40 8.23
CA VAL A 15 -17.59 -3.15 7.84
C VAL A 15 -18.44 -2.41 6.80
N PRO A 16 -18.71 -1.09 6.91
CA PRO A 16 -19.48 -0.36 5.90
C PRO A 16 -18.82 -0.40 4.52
N SER A 17 -17.51 -0.14 4.43
CA SER A 17 -16.77 -0.19 3.15
C SER A 17 -16.79 -1.58 2.54
N PHE A 18 -16.62 -2.63 3.35
CA PHE A 18 -16.71 -4.01 2.87
C PHE A 18 -18.04 -4.29 2.17
N PHE A 19 -19.18 -3.95 2.80
CA PHE A 19 -20.48 -4.18 2.17
C PHE A 19 -20.74 -3.29 0.96
N SER A 20 -20.26 -2.03 0.96
CA SER A 20 -20.33 -1.14 -0.20
C SER A 20 -19.57 -1.72 -1.39
N GLU A 21 -18.33 -2.16 -1.19
CA GLU A 21 -17.49 -2.74 -2.24
C GLU A 21 -18.09 -4.04 -2.80
N LEU A 22 -18.63 -4.92 -1.94
CA LEU A 22 -19.30 -6.13 -2.44
C LEU A 22 -20.52 -5.80 -3.31
N LYS A 23 -21.31 -4.81 -2.91
CA LYS A 23 -22.47 -4.35 -3.67
C LYS A 23 -22.04 -3.76 -5.02
N GLU A 24 -21.04 -2.90 -5.05
CA GLU A 24 -20.51 -2.32 -6.29
C GLU A 24 -19.98 -3.38 -7.26
N LEU A 25 -19.30 -4.42 -6.74
CA LEU A 25 -18.80 -5.53 -7.56
C LEU A 25 -19.96 -6.38 -8.13
N ASP A 26 -21.01 -6.60 -7.34
CA ASP A 26 -22.21 -7.32 -7.78
C ASP A 26 -22.96 -6.54 -8.88
N GLU A 27 -23.12 -5.23 -8.70
CA GLU A 27 -23.71 -4.32 -9.69
C GLU A 27 -22.90 -4.26 -11.00
N LYS A 28 -21.58 -4.40 -10.92
CA LYS A 28 -20.68 -4.54 -12.10
C LYS A 28 -20.76 -5.93 -12.76
N GLY A 29 -21.62 -6.83 -12.26
CA GLY A 29 -21.84 -8.15 -12.84
C GLY A 29 -20.76 -9.18 -12.51
N LEU A 30 -19.97 -8.97 -11.45
CA LEU A 30 -19.03 -10.01 -11.03
C LEU A 30 -19.81 -11.21 -10.47
N PRO A 31 -19.59 -12.42 -10.98
CA PRO A 31 -20.34 -13.58 -10.52
C PRO A 31 -19.86 -14.04 -9.13
N ARG A 32 -20.83 -14.33 -8.24
CA ARG A 32 -20.62 -14.96 -6.93
C ARG A 32 -19.68 -14.17 -6.01
N VAL A 33 -19.80 -12.84 -5.99
CA VAL A 33 -18.98 -11.97 -5.15
C VAL A 33 -19.10 -12.36 -3.67
N TYR A 34 -20.32 -12.62 -3.21
CA TYR A 34 -20.61 -12.99 -1.82
C TYR A 34 -20.18 -14.41 -1.41
N ASP A 35 -19.80 -15.27 -2.36
CA ASP A 35 -19.38 -16.66 -2.07
C ASP A 35 -17.87 -16.86 -2.19
N ARG A 36 -17.14 -15.82 -2.60
CA ARG A 36 -15.72 -15.90 -2.95
C ARG A 36 -14.85 -14.98 -2.10
N ILE A 37 -15.33 -14.59 -0.94
CA ILE A 37 -14.59 -13.80 0.03
C ILE A 37 -14.85 -14.29 1.44
N LEU A 38 -13.77 -14.46 2.19
CA LEU A 38 -13.77 -14.83 3.60
C LEU A 38 -13.08 -13.72 4.40
N VAL A 39 -13.44 -13.59 5.67
CA VAL A 39 -12.88 -12.60 6.59
C VAL A 39 -12.40 -13.30 7.85
N SER A 40 -11.17 -13.05 8.25
CA SER A 40 -10.63 -13.57 9.51
C SER A 40 -11.44 -13.06 10.70
N ASP A 41 -11.85 -13.97 11.59
CA ASP A 41 -12.42 -13.65 12.89
C ASP A 41 -11.49 -12.80 13.79
N ARG A 42 -10.20 -12.72 13.46
CA ARG A 42 -9.17 -11.98 14.21
C ARG A 42 -8.87 -10.59 13.65
N VAL A 43 -9.48 -10.15 12.55
CA VAL A 43 -9.33 -8.77 12.08
C VAL A 43 -9.76 -7.80 13.19
N HIS A 44 -9.09 -6.66 13.28
CA HIS A 44 -9.55 -5.57 14.15
C HIS A 44 -10.59 -4.74 13.40
N ILE A 45 -11.65 -4.33 14.09
CA ILE A 45 -12.72 -3.53 13.50
C ILE A 45 -12.26 -2.08 13.45
N ASN A 46 -12.19 -1.56 12.23
CA ASN A 46 -12.10 -0.13 12.00
C ASN A 46 -13.51 0.45 12.15
N LEU A 47 -13.65 1.43 13.03
CA LEU A 47 -14.93 1.98 13.49
C LEU A 47 -15.01 3.41 12.97
N ASP A 48 -16.22 3.95 12.82
CA ASP A 48 -16.40 5.37 12.47
C ASP A 48 -15.80 6.28 13.54
N LEU A 49 -15.72 5.81 14.79
CA LEU A 49 -14.93 6.44 15.86
C LEU A 49 -13.46 6.65 15.47
N HIS A 50 -12.83 5.65 14.86
CA HIS A 50 -11.42 5.75 14.45
C HIS A 50 -11.26 6.74 13.28
N LEU A 51 -12.22 6.81 12.36
CA LEU A 51 -12.23 7.79 11.27
C LEU A 51 -12.29 9.22 11.83
N ALA A 52 -13.17 9.46 12.80
CA ALA A 52 -13.29 10.76 13.46
C ALA A 52 -11.99 11.14 14.20
N VAL A 53 -11.36 10.19 14.90
CA VAL A 53 -10.10 10.41 15.61
C VAL A 53 -8.94 10.72 14.65
N ASP A 54 -8.85 10.00 13.52
CA ASP A 54 -7.80 10.22 12.49
C ASP A 54 -7.84 11.67 11.97
N GLY A 55 -9.03 12.18 11.67
CA GLY A 55 -9.19 13.57 11.25
C GLY A 55 -8.78 14.58 12.33
N LEU A 56 -9.05 14.28 13.61
CA LEU A 56 -8.64 15.15 14.73
C LEU A 56 -7.12 15.12 14.97
N GLU A 57 -6.48 13.95 14.86
CA GLU A 57 -5.02 13.82 14.96
C GLU A 57 -4.32 14.65 13.88
N GLU A 58 -4.80 14.62 12.63
CA GLU A 58 -4.26 15.46 11.56
C GLU A 58 -4.48 16.96 11.82
N ILE A 59 -5.62 17.37 12.39
CA ILE A 59 -5.84 18.77 12.77
C ILE A 59 -4.87 19.20 13.87
N GLU A 60 -4.65 18.35 14.88
CA GLU A 60 -3.73 18.60 16.00
C GLU A 60 -2.28 18.79 15.54
N LEU A 61 -1.87 18.06 14.49
CA LEU A 61 -0.52 18.14 13.93
C LEU A 61 -0.23 19.44 13.15
N GLY A 62 -1.25 20.20 12.72
CA GLY A 62 -1.08 21.50 12.08
C GLY A 62 -0.24 21.45 10.80
N GLU A 63 0.92 22.11 10.80
CA GLU A 63 1.88 22.11 9.67
C GLU A 63 2.63 20.78 9.55
N ASN A 64 2.68 19.97 10.62
CA ASN A 64 3.36 18.67 10.67
C ASN A 64 2.43 17.49 10.35
N LYS A 65 1.35 17.75 9.60
CA LYS A 65 0.43 16.69 9.15
C LYS A 65 1.19 15.58 8.43
N ILE A 66 0.71 14.35 8.58
CA ILE A 66 1.28 13.21 7.87
C ILE A 66 0.69 13.15 6.45
N GLY A 67 -0.55 13.60 6.28
CA GLY A 67 -1.35 13.39 5.08
C GLY A 67 -2.00 12.01 5.11
N THR A 68 -2.64 11.66 6.22
CA THR A 68 -3.35 10.37 6.32
C THR A 68 -4.50 10.31 5.33
N THR A 69 -4.98 9.10 5.01
CA THR A 69 -6.14 8.95 4.14
C THR A 69 -7.46 9.34 4.82
N GLY A 70 -7.44 9.73 6.10
CA GLY A 70 -8.65 10.02 6.90
C GLY A 70 -9.58 8.81 7.05
N ARG A 71 -9.01 7.59 7.02
CA ARG A 71 -9.77 6.33 7.02
C ARG A 71 -9.74 5.59 8.36
N GLY A 72 -9.15 6.17 9.41
CA GLY A 72 -9.09 5.55 10.74
C GLY A 72 -8.04 4.45 10.88
N ILE A 73 -7.14 4.30 9.90
CA ILE A 73 -6.16 3.20 9.89
C ILE A 73 -5.18 3.31 11.06
N GLY A 74 -4.60 4.50 11.27
CA GLY A 74 -3.67 4.78 12.37
C GLY A 74 -4.32 4.54 13.73
N PRO A 75 -5.44 5.22 14.06
CA PRO A 75 -6.15 5.02 15.33
C PRO A 75 -6.59 3.57 15.57
N CYS A 76 -7.03 2.84 14.54
CA CYS A 76 -7.40 1.43 14.67
C CYS A 76 -6.19 0.53 15.01
N TYR A 77 -5.04 0.74 14.35
CA TYR A 77 -3.81 0.04 14.73
C TYR A 77 -3.30 0.45 16.12
N SER A 78 -3.49 1.70 16.52
CA SER A 78 -3.16 2.18 17.87
C SER A 78 -3.97 1.44 18.95
N THR A 79 -5.30 1.31 18.77
CA THR A 79 -6.14 0.57 19.72
C THR A 79 -5.84 -0.94 19.71
N LYS A 80 -5.45 -1.51 18.56
CA LYS A 80 -4.91 -2.88 18.46
C LYS A 80 -3.64 -3.04 19.30
N ALA A 81 -2.65 -2.17 19.13
CA ALA A 81 -1.40 -2.21 19.89
C ALA A 81 -1.63 -2.00 21.40
N ALA A 82 -2.55 -1.10 21.75
CA ALA A 82 -2.96 -0.85 23.13
C ALA A 82 -3.77 -2.00 23.75
N ARG A 83 -4.16 -3.02 22.95
CA ARG A 83 -5.02 -4.15 23.36
C ARG A 83 -6.43 -3.71 23.81
N SER A 84 -6.84 -2.51 23.43
CA SER A 84 -8.15 -1.93 23.74
C SER A 84 -9.16 -2.09 22.60
N GLY A 85 -8.66 -2.33 21.37
CA GLY A 85 -9.45 -2.51 20.17
C GLY A 85 -10.41 -3.69 20.21
N ILE A 86 -11.27 -3.74 19.19
CA ILE A 86 -12.34 -4.73 19.04
C ILE A 86 -11.99 -5.64 17.85
N ARG A 87 -12.03 -6.95 18.05
CA ARG A 87 -11.88 -7.93 16.96
C ARG A 87 -13.23 -8.39 16.41
N LEU A 88 -13.25 -8.89 15.18
CA LEU A 88 -14.48 -9.38 14.54
C LEU A 88 -15.17 -10.50 15.33
N ALA A 89 -14.43 -11.43 15.93
CA ALA A 89 -15.00 -12.46 16.81
C ALA A 89 -15.79 -11.88 18.00
N GLU A 90 -15.44 -10.67 18.46
CA GLU A 90 -16.09 -10.00 19.59
C GLU A 90 -17.35 -9.25 19.16
N VAL A 91 -17.48 -8.90 17.88
CA VAL A 91 -18.68 -8.25 17.31
C VAL A 91 -19.92 -9.13 17.51
N PHE A 92 -19.77 -10.45 17.45
CA PHE A 92 -20.86 -11.41 17.66
C PHE A 92 -21.28 -11.55 19.13
N LYS A 93 -20.49 -11.03 20.08
CA LYS A 93 -20.82 -10.97 21.50
C LYS A 93 -21.35 -9.57 21.82
N ALA A 94 -22.66 -9.37 21.59
CA ALA A 94 -23.27 -8.04 21.58
C ALA A 94 -22.92 -7.18 22.80
N GLU A 95 -23.12 -7.69 24.02
CA GLU A 95 -22.84 -6.99 25.27
C GLU A 95 -21.35 -6.59 25.40
N LEU A 96 -20.45 -7.49 25.02
CA LEU A 96 -19.00 -7.24 25.03
C LEU A 96 -18.61 -6.16 24.01
N PHE A 97 -19.12 -6.26 22.78
CA PHE A 97 -18.90 -5.27 21.74
C PHE A 97 -19.36 -3.89 22.19
N GLU A 98 -20.60 -3.78 22.66
CA GLU A 98 -21.20 -2.51 23.05
C GLU A 98 -20.46 -1.88 24.24
N SER A 99 -20.10 -2.69 25.25
CA SER A 99 -19.29 -2.23 26.39
C SER A 99 -17.92 -1.70 25.96
N LYS A 100 -17.23 -2.44 25.07
CA LYS A 100 -15.93 -2.01 24.55
C LYS A 100 -16.02 -0.74 23.72
N LEU A 101 -17.03 -0.63 22.86
CA LEU A 101 -17.22 0.54 22.00
C LEU A 101 -17.50 1.81 22.83
N ARG A 102 -18.41 1.73 23.80
CA ARG A 102 -18.66 2.84 24.75
C ARG A 102 -17.41 3.23 25.54
N ARG A 103 -16.59 2.26 25.95
CA ARG A 103 -15.32 2.52 26.64
C ARG A 103 -14.32 3.24 25.74
N LEU A 104 -14.19 2.83 24.47
CA LEU A 104 -13.33 3.51 23.49
C LEU A 104 -13.81 4.94 23.24
N ALA A 105 -15.11 5.12 22.98
CA ALA A 105 -15.72 6.42 22.76
C ALA A 105 -15.50 7.36 23.96
N SER A 106 -15.73 6.87 25.18
CA SER A 106 -15.45 7.64 26.41
C SER A 106 -13.97 7.98 26.56
N GLY A 107 -13.06 7.06 26.21
CA GLY A 107 -11.62 7.30 26.25
C GLY A 107 -11.18 8.41 25.29
N PHE A 108 -11.64 8.37 24.04
CA PHE A 108 -11.33 9.42 23.06
C PHE A 108 -12.03 10.74 23.37
N ALA A 109 -13.26 10.72 23.91
CA ALA A 109 -13.93 11.93 24.39
C ALA A 109 -13.15 12.62 25.52
N LYS A 110 -12.48 11.87 26.40
CA LYS A 110 -11.57 12.46 27.40
C LYS A 110 -10.34 13.12 26.78
N ARG A 111 -9.87 12.63 25.62
CA ARG A 111 -8.71 13.19 24.91
C ARG A 111 -9.08 14.44 24.11
N TYR A 112 -10.18 14.40 23.38
CA TYR A 112 -10.55 15.43 22.40
C TYR A 112 -11.71 16.34 22.84
N GLY A 113 -12.39 16.03 23.94
CA GLY A 113 -13.54 16.79 24.42
C GLY A 113 -14.62 16.92 23.35
N ASP A 114 -15.21 18.12 23.27
CA ASP A 114 -16.32 18.44 22.37
C ASP A 114 -15.93 18.45 20.88
N LEU A 115 -14.62 18.36 20.56
CA LEU A 115 -14.16 18.22 19.18
C LEU A 115 -14.50 16.84 18.61
N LEU A 116 -14.62 15.82 19.46
CA LEU A 116 -15.04 14.49 19.04
C LEU A 116 -16.54 14.45 18.80
N ARG A 117 -16.94 14.63 17.55
CA ARG A 117 -18.32 14.43 17.10
C ARG A 117 -18.52 12.98 16.67
N TYR A 118 -19.07 12.17 17.56
CA TYR A 118 -19.30 10.75 17.33
C TYR A 118 -20.51 10.25 18.12
N ASP A 119 -21.44 9.57 17.45
CA ASP A 119 -22.60 8.93 18.07
C ASP A 119 -22.35 7.43 18.23
N VAL A 120 -22.12 7.03 19.49
CA VAL A 120 -21.83 5.65 19.85
C VAL A 120 -23.04 4.73 19.70
N GLU A 121 -24.25 5.22 19.96
CA GLU A 121 -25.46 4.40 19.92
C GLU A 121 -25.90 4.14 18.48
N ASP A 122 -25.68 5.12 17.59
CA ASP A 122 -25.89 4.98 16.15
C ASP A 122 -24.95 3.91 15.54
N GLU A 123 -23.66 3.91 15.89
CA GLU A 123 -22.75 2.84 15.41
C GLU A 123 -23.13 1.47 15.99
N ILE A 124 -23.52 1.40 17.27
CA ILE A 124 -24.04 0.16 17.87
C ILE A 124 -25.28 -0.36 17.12
N ALA A 125 -26.20 0.54 16.75
CA ALA A 125 -27.40 0.19 15.99
C ALA A 125 -27.04 -0.42 14.63
N ARG A 126 -26.11 0.18 13.87
CA ARG A 126 -25.62 -0.40 12.61
C ARG A 126 -25.01 -1.79 12.80
N PHE A 127 -24.22 -1.99 13.86
CA PHE A 127 -23.61 -3.30 14.13
C PHE A 127 -24.64 -4.38 14.51
N ARG A 128 -25.82 -4.02 15.05
CA ARG A 128 -26.92 -4.97 15.24
C ARG A 128 -27.39 -5.55 13.90
N GLU A 129 -27.43 -4.75 12.85
CA GLU A 129 -27.79 -5.19 11.50
C GLU A 129 -26.64 -5.92 10.78
N TYR A 130 -25.40 -5.52 11.02
CA TYR A 130 -24.23 -6.12 10.36
C TYR A 130 -23.94 -7.53 10.85
N ARG A 131 -24.12 -7.83 12.14
CA ARG A 131 -23.84 -9.16 12.74
C ARG A 131 -24.40 -10.34 11.92
N PRO A 132 -25.71 -10.45 11.65
CA PRO A 132 -26.24 -11.58 10.90
C PRO A 132 -25.71 -11.64 9.46
N LYS A 133 -25.47 -10.48 8.82
CA LYS A 133 -24.93 -10.39 7.46
C LYS A 133 -23.46 -10.82 7.40
N LEU A 134 -22.66 -10.47 8.41
CA LEU A 134 -21.24 -10.79 8.48
C LEU A 134 -20.98 -12.28 8.70
N ALA A 135 -21.85 -12.96 9.44
CA ALA A 135 -21.64 -14.34 9.89
C ALA A 135 -21.23 -15.31 8.76
N ARG A 136 -21.77 -15.15 7.55
CA ARG A 136 -21.46 -16.00 6.40
C ARG A 136 -20.03 -15.87 5.85
N PHE A 137 -19.34 -14.77 6.13
CA PHE A 137 -17.98 -14.51 5.62
C PHE A 137 -16.90 -14.90 6.64
N VAL A 138 -17.26 -15.00 7.93
CA VAL A 138 -16.28 -15.10 9.01
C VAL A 138 -15.73 -16.52 9.11
N VAL A 139 -14.40 -16.63 9.16
CA VAL A 139 -13.69 -17.90 9.34
C VAL A 139 -12.54 -17.76 10.33
N ASP A 140 -12.15 -18.88 10.94
CA ASP A 140 -10.84 -18.98 11.57
C ASP A 140 -9.77 -19.01 10.46
N ALA A 141 -9.22 -17.84 10.14
CA ALA A 141 -8.26 -17.70 9.05
C ALA A 141 -6.96 -18.48 9.30
N VAL A 142 -6.54 -18.67 10.55
CA VAL A 142 -5.31 -19.42 10.86
C VAL A 142 -5.50 -20.89 10.51
N SER A 143 -6.61 -21.48 10.96
CA SER A 143 -6.97 -22.86 10.63
C SER A 143 -7.24 -23.04 9.13
N PHE A 144 -7.90 -22.07 8.49
CA PHE A 144 -8.12 -22.07 7.04
C PHE A 144 -6.81 -22.06 6.25
N MET A 145 -5.88 -21.15 6.59
CA MET A 145 -4.59 -21.04 5.91
C MET A 145 -3.73 -22.30 6.11
N ARG A 146 -3.74 -22.87 7.33
CA ARG A 146 -3.08 -24.15 7.59
C ARG A 146 -3.64 -25.26 6.69
N SER A 147 -4.97 -25.39 6.59
CA SER A 147 -5.58 -26.38 5.70
C SER A 147 -5.24 -26.12 4.22
N ALA A 148 -5.17 -24.86 3.79
CA ALA A 148 -4.79 -24.52 2.42
C ALA A 148 -3.34 -24.93 2.11
N GLN A 149 -2.41 -24.72 3.06
CA GLN A 149 -1.02 -25.15 2.97
C GLN A 149 -0.89 -26.67 2.96
N GLU A 150 -1.57 -27.39 3.88
CA GLU A 150 -1.57 -28.86 3.94
C GLU A 150 -2.12 -29.51 2.65
N LYS A 151 -3.01 -28.82 1.95
CA LYS A 151 -3.57 -29.23 0.65
C LYS A 151 -2.75 -28.77 -0.55
N ASN A 152 -1.58 -28.14 -0.34
CA ASN A 152 -0.73 -27.58 -1.39
C ASN A 152 -1.49 -26.64 -2.34
N MET A 153 -2.39 -25.81 -1.79
CA MET A 153 -3.10 -24.81 -2.58
C MET A 153 -2.15 -23.69 -3.00
N ASN A 154 -2.32 -23.18 -4.23
CA ASN A 154 -1.65 -21.96 -4.66
C ASN A 154 -2.20 -20.77 -3.88
N ILE A 155 -1.31 -20.07 -3.16
CA ILE A 155 -1.65 -18.92 -2.33
C ILE A 155 -0.92 -17.70 -2.90
N LEU A 156 -1.68 -16.66 -3.25
CA LEU A 156 -1.16 -15.34 -3.58
C LEU A 156 -1.46 -14.39 -2.43
N VAL A 157 -0.44 -13.72 -1.91
CA VAL A 157 -0.59 -12.68 -0.88
C VAL A 157 -0.50 -11.33 -1.57
N GLU A 158 -1.61 -10.60 -1.61
CA GLU A 158 -1.65 -9.23 -2.14
C GLU A 158 -1.21 -8.26 -1.05
N GLY A 159 0.02 -7.76 -1.17
CA GLY A 159 0.53 -6.71 -0.29
C GLY A 159 -0.20 -5.39 -0.53
N ALA A 160 -0.62 -4.72 0.54
CA ALA A 160 -1.10 -3.35 0.49
C ALA A 160 0.04 -2.38 0.83
N ASN A 161 -0.02 -1.18 0.27
CA ASN A 161 1.02 -0.16 0.40
C ASN A 161 2.39 -0.68 -0.10
N MET A 162 3.50 -0.02 0.26
CA MET A 162 4.84 -0.41 -0.19
C MET A 162 5.89 -0.10 0.88
N SER A 163 6.90 -0.95 1.02
CA SER A 163 8.06 -0.70 1.90
C SER A 163 8.86 0.50 1.39
N GLY A 164 9.01 1.54 2.24
CA GLY A 164 9.89 2.68 1.96
C GLY A 164 9.23 3.88 1.26
N ILE A 165 7.93 4.11 1.44
CA ILE A 165 7.15 5.27 0.93
C ILE A 165 7.69 5.83 -0.40
N ASN A 166 7.58 4.96 -1.41
CA ASN A 166 7.47 5.26 -2.83
C ASN A 166 8.74 5.76 -3.57
N ASN A 167 9.17 4.96 -4.55
CA ASN A 167 10.49 5.05 -5.20
C ASN A 167 10.48 5.97 -6.43
N THR A 168 9.32 6.54 -6.79
CA THR A 168 9.11 7.30 -8.04
C THR A 168 7.79 8.08 -8.06
N THR A 169 6.82 7.75 -7.20
CA THR A 169 5.64 8.61 -6.95
C THR A 169 5.53 8.89 -5.46
N ARG A 170 4.58 9.68 -4.94
CA ARG A 170 4.26 9.71 -3.50
C ARG A 170 2.93 10.39 -3.24
N VAL A 171 2.21 9.92 -2.23
CA VAL A 171 1.01 10.57 -1.68
C VAL A 171 1.27 10.83 -0.19
N GLY A 172 1.06 12.07 0.26
CA GLY A 172 1.37 12.51 1.62
C GLY A 172 2.68 13.30 1.73
N MET A 173 2.99 13.75 2.95
CA MET A 173 4.14 14.62 3.24
C MET A 173 5.41 13.84 3.68
N GLY A 174 6.55 14.53 3.77
CA GLY A 174 7.89 13.98 4.11
C GLY A 174 8.93 14.17 3.00
N SER A 175 10.11 13.57 3.14
CA SER A 175 11.21 13.66 2.17
C SER A 175 10.96 12.84 0.90
N PHE A 176 11.25 13.41 -0.28
CA PHE A 176 11.25 12.67 -1.55
C PHE A 176 12.44 13.10 -2.42
N LYS A 177 13.55 12.37 -2.31
CA LYS A 177 14.86 12.79 -2.83
C LYS A 177 14.98 12.81 -4.35
N THR A 178 14.19 11.99 -5.02
CA THR A 178 14.16 11.95 -6.48
C THR A 178 12.99 12.73 -7.08
N GLU A 179 12.24 13.50 -6.29
CA GLU A 179 11.16 14.35 -6.78
C GLU A 179 11.64 15.25 -7.92
N ASP A 180 10.88 15.26 -9.02
CA ASP A 180 11.13 16.15 -10.14
C ASP A 180 10.31 17.43 -9.96
N LEU A 181 11.02 18.56 -9.76
CA LEU A 181 10.40 19.86 -9.57
C LEU A 181 10.18 20.64 -10.89
N GLY A 182 10.52 20.06 -12.06
CA GLY A 182 10.43 20.73 -13.37
C GLY A 182 9.03 21.06 -13.89
N GLU A 183 8.97 21.91 -14.94
CA GLU A 183 7.75 22.32 -15.64
C GLU A 183 7.19 21.18 -16.53
N GLY A 184 5.89 20.87 -16.37
CA GLY A 184 5.19 19.88 -17.21
C GLY A 184 4.64 18.65 -16.48
N ARG A 185 4.30 18.75 -15.19
CA ARG A 185 3.71 17.62 -14.44
C ARG A 185 2.30 17.31 -14.96
N PRO A 186 1.94 16.04 -15.23
CA PRO A 186 0.63 15.57 -14.83
C PRO A 186 0.66 15.44 -13.31
N LEU A 187 0.25 16.49 -12.60
CA LEU A 187 -0.32 16.28 -11.27
C LEU A 187 -1.50 15.34 -11.49
N VAL A 188 -1.41 14.10 -11.04
CA VAL A 188 -2.62 13.28 -10.93
C VAL A 188 -3.32 13.80 -9.68
N ASP A 189 -4.36 14.62 -9.92
CA ASP A 189 -5.30 15.14 -8.92
C ASP A 189 -4.70 16.01 -7.80
N GLY A 190 -3.54 16.63 -8.02
CA GLY A 190 -2.95 17.61 -7.08
C GLY A 190 -2.37 17.04 -5.79
N VAL A 191 -2.29 15.72 -5.65
CA VAL A 191 -1.83 15.03 -4.42
C VAL A 191 -0.63 14.10 -4.68
N VAL A 192 -0.46 13.62 -5.92
CA VAL A 192 0.61 12.68 -6.27
C VAL A 192 1.85 13.45 -6.77
N VAL A 193 2.94 13.30 -6.04
CA VAL A 193 4.28 13.77 -6.46
C VAL A 193 4.95 12.69 -7.30
N VAL A 194 5.74 13.07 -8.31
CA VAL A 194 6.48 12.14 -9.19
C VAL A 194 7.97 12.47 -9.17
N GLY A 195 8.81 11.46 -9.27
CA GLY A 195 10.27 11.55 -9.26
C GLY A 195 10.94 10.60 -10.23
N ARG A 196 12.27 10.53 -10.17
CA ARG A 196 13.10 9.54 -10.88
C ARG A 196 13.19 8.23 -10.09
N LEU A 197 13.52 7.13 -10.78
CA LEU A 197 13.69 5.83 -10.13
C LEU A 197 14.83 5.89 -9.11
N ASP A 198 14.57 5.42 -7.89
CA ASP A 198 15.54 5.36 -6.81
C ASP A 198 15.99 3.93 -6.48
N LEU A 199 17.22 3.60 -6.88
CA LEU A 199 17.80 2.28 -6.62
C LEU A 199 18.39 2.14 -5.21
N VAL A 200 18.65 3.24 -4.48
CA VAL A 200 19.05 3.19 -3.06
C VAL A 200 17.88 2.68 -2.24
N VAL A 201 16.68 3.22 -2.47
CA VAL A 201 15.42 2.76 -1.86
C VAL A 201 15.12 1.31 -2.27
N MET A 202 15.26 0.96 -3.55
CA MET A 202 15.01 -0.42 -4.00
C MET A 202 15.96 -1.43 -3.35
N ARG A 203 17.26 -1.11 -3.25
CA ARG A 203 18.25 -1.97 -2.59
C ARG A 203 17.91 -2.19 -1.12
N TYR A 204 17.48 -1.13 -0.42
CA TYR A 204 16.98 -1.22 0.95
C TYR A 204 15.72 -2.10 1.06
N SER A 205 14.75 -1.90 0.17
CA SER A 205 13.51 -2.69 0.12
C SER A 205 13.78 -4.19 -0.14
N ILE A 206 14.71 -4.51 -1.03
CA ILE A 206 15.16 -5.88 -1.31
C ILE A 206 15.82 -6.51 -0.09
N ALA A 207 16.67 -5.77 0.63
CA ALA A 207 17.34 -6.27 1.83
C ALA A 207 16.35 -6.65 2.95
N ILE A 208 15.21 -5.96 3.02
CA ILE A 208 14.16 -6.25 4.01
C ILE A 208 13.26 -7.41 3.56
N ASN A 209 12.84 -7.40 2.30
CA ASN A 209 11.76 -8.26 1.82
C ASN A 209 12.24 -9.52 1.09
N TYR A 210 13.53 -9.63 0.77
CA TYR A 210 14.13 -10.78 0.09
C TYR A 210 13.40 -11.16 -1.21
N TYR A 211 13.10 -10.17 -2.05
CA TYR A 211 12.42 -10.41 -3.33
C TYR A 211 13.19 -11.43 -4.19
N THR A 212 12.50 -12.45 -4.66
CA THR A 212 13.06 -13.47 -5.56
C THR A 212 13.01 -13.05 -7.03
N ALA A 213 12.11 -12.12 -7.36
CA ALA A 213 11.95 -11.53 -8.69
C ALA A 213 11.28 -10.15 -8.57
N LEU A 214 11.46 -9.32 -9.59
CA LEU A 214 10.84 -7.99 -9.69
C LEU A 214 9.78 -7.95 -10.81
N ASN A 215 8.79 -7.09 -10.61
CA ASN A 215 7.85 -6.66 -11.63
C ASN A 215 8.08 -5.15 -11.89
N LEU A 216 8.70 -4.82 -13.02
CA LEU A 216 8.96 -3.43 -13.42
C LEU A 216 7.76 -2.90 -14.21
N THR A 217 6.96 -2.03 -13.61
CA THR A 217 5.73 -1.53 -14.23
C THR A 217 5.92 -0.16 -14.86
N LYS A 218 5.02 0.20 -15.80
CA LYS A 218 4.96 1.52 -16.44
C LYS A 218 6.23 1.90 -17.20
N LEU A 219 6.88 0.93 -17.86
CA LEU A 219 8.06 1.21 -18.67
C LEU A 219 7.75 2.20 -19.81
N ASP A 220 6.54 2.11 -20.36
CA ASP A 220 6.00 2.96 -21.43
C ASP A 220 5.95 4.45 -21.06
N VAL A 221 5.90 4.80 -19.78
CA VAL A 221 5.94 6.20 -19.34
C VAL A 221 7.28 6.88 -19.63
N LEU A 222 8.35 6.10 -19.83
CA LEU A 222 9.69 6.60 -20.12
C LEU A 222 9.96 6.77 -21.64
N ASP A 223 9.00 6.44 -22.50
CA ASP A 223 9.16 6.39 -23.96
C ASP A 223 9.62 7.70 -24.61
N SER A 224 9.28 8.85 -24.00
CA SER A 224 9.53 10.19 -24.56
C SER A 224 10.83 10.84 -24.08
N PHE A 225 11.51 10.24 -23.09
CA PHE A 225 12.71 10.81 -22.48
C PHE A 225 13.93 10.69 -23.41
N GLU A 226 14.76 11.75 -23.45
CA GLU A 226 16.06 11.72 -24.14
C GLU A 226 17.15 11.11 -23.27
N THR A 227 17.09 11.44 -21.98
CA THR A 227 17.99 10.92 -20.96
C THR A 227 17.16 10.51 -19.76
N ILE A 228 17.39 9.30 -19.26
CA ILE A 228 16.76 8.77 -18.06
C ILE A 228 17.78 8.84 -16.93
N LYS A 229 17.41 9.53 -15.85
CA LYS A 229 18.22 9.62 -14.64
C LYS A 229 17.74 8.59 -13.62
N ILE A 230 18.68 7.90 -12.99
CA ILE A 230 18.43 6.87 -11.98
C ILE A 230 19.26 7.20 -10.75
N ALA A 231 18.65 7.33 -9.58
CA ALA A 231 19.40 7.55 -8.35
C ALA A 231 20.09 6.24 -7.93
N VAL A 232 21.41 6.29 -7.76
CA VAL A 232 22.24 5.12 -7.48
C VAL A 232 22.98 5.21 -6.14
N ALA A 233 23.11 6.41 -5.59
CA ALA A 233 23.73 6.63 -4.29
C ALA A 233 23.22 7.93 -3.67
N TYR A 234 23.33 8.01 -2.35
CA TYR A 234 23.16 9.23 -1.58
C TYR A 234 24.49 9.63 -0.97
N LYS A 235 24.78 10.93 -0.91
CA LYS A 235 25.99 11.47 -0.28
C LYS A 235 25.64 12.45 0.82
N ASN A 236 26.46 12.48 1.87
CA ASN A 236 26.46 13.60 2.79
C ASN A 236 27.08 14.81 2.06
N PRO A 237 26.37 15.94 1.94
CA PRO A 237 26.88 17.12 1.21
C PRO A 237 28.06 17.81 1.91
N GLU A 238 28.19 17.67 3.23
CA GLU A 238 29.28 18.29 4.02
C GLU A 238 30.58 17.50 3.89
N THR A 239 30.52 16.17 4.00
CA THR A 239 31.71 15.31 3.94
C THR A 239 32.01 14.81 2.52
N GLY A 240 31.02 14.79 1.63
CA GLY A 240 31.10 14.20 0.29
C GLY A 240 31.06 12.66 0.29
N GLU A 241 30.98 12.03 1.46
CA GLU A 241 30.97 10.57 1.61
C GLU A 241 29.63 9.96 1.20
N GLU A 242 29.68 8.78 0.59
CA GLU A 242 28.49 8.01 0.23
C GLU A 242 27.86 7.38 1.47
N LEU A 243 26.53 7.51 1.59
CA LEU A 243 25.76 6.83 2.62
C LEU A 243 25.72 5.33 2.33
N ALA A 244 26.01 4.51 3.35
CA ALA A 244 26.05 3.05 3.19
C ALA A 244 24.69 2.44 2.78
N SER A 245 23.59 3.03 3.26
CA SER A 245 22.23 2.58 2.99
C SER A 245 21.24 3.75 3.04
N TYR A 246 19.98 3.46 2.73
CA TYR A 246 18.89 4.41 2.97
C TYR A 246 18.85 4.80 4.46
N PRO A 247 18.92 6.11 4.80
CA PRO A 247 18.97 6.56 6.18
C PRO A 247 17.59 6.44 6.85
N THR A 248 17.60 6.09 8.14
CA THR A 248 16.37 6.07 8.96
C THR A 248 16.07 7.42 9.60
N ASP A 249 17.08 8.27 9.71
CA ASP A 249 16.97 9.63 10.24
C ASP A 249 16.43 10.57 9.14
N PRO A 250 15.26 11.21 9.35
CA PRO A 250 14.68 12.13 8.38
C PRO A 250 15.60 13.32 8.05
N ASP A 251 16.35 13.85 9.02
CA ASP A 251 17.21 15.01 8.80
C ASP A 251 18.39 14.65 7.89
N ILE A 252 18.98 13.46 8.09
CA ILE A 252 20.02 12.93 7.21
C ILE A 252 19.46 12.70 5.80
N LEU A 253 18.24 12.15 5.69
CA LEU A 253 17.59 11.94 4.41
C LEU A 253 17.35 13.27 3.68
N ASP A 254 16.80 14.27 4.37
CA ASP A 254 16.50 15.58 3.81
C ASP A 254 17.74 16.29 3.29
N GLN A 255 18.86 16.19 4.01
CA GLN A 255 20.13 16.80 3.61
C GLN A 255 20.89 16.00 2.55
N ALA A 256 20.58 14.71 2.38
CA ALA A 256 21.32 13.85 1.45
C ALA A 256 21.31 14.39 0.01
N GLN A 257 22.48 14.38 -0.64
CA GLN A 257 22.61 14.70 -2.05
C GLN A 257 22.46 13.43 -2.89
N VAL A 258 21.57 13.46 -3.88
CA VAL A 258 21.37 12.32 -4.79
C VAL A 258 22.44 12.28 -5.87
N VAL A 259 23.02 11.11 -6.08
CA VAL A 259 23.91 10.81 -7.20
C VAL A 259 23.12 10.08 -8.27
N TYR A 260 23.05 10.67 -9.47
CA TYR A 260 22.35 10.10 -10.61
C TYR A 260 23.30 9.40 -11.57
N HIS A 261 22.90 8.21 -12.02
CA HIS A 261 23.39 7.59 -13.24
C HIS A 261 22.47 8.01 -14.40
N GLU A 262 23.06 8.43 -15.52
CA GLU A 262 22.31 8.85 -16.70
C GLU A 262 22.43 7.79 -17.80
N MET A 263 21.30 7.41 -18.37
CA MET A 263 21.21 6.47 -19.48
C MET A 263 20.47 7.13 -20.65
N PRO A 264 20.81 6.80 -21.91
CA PRO A 264 20.05 7.27 -23.05
C PRO A 264 18.62 6.73 -22.99
N GLY A 265 17.64 7.59 -23.20
CA GLY A 265 16.27 7.19 -23.46
C GLY A 265 16.10 6.65 -24.88
N TRP A 266 14.92 6.12 -25.20
CA TRP A 266 14.68 5.41 -26.45
C TRP A 266 13.79 6.13 -27.47
N LYS A 267 13.11 7.22 -27.07
CA LYS A 267 12.29 8.11 -27.93
C LYS A 267 11.35 7.35 -28.88
N ARG A 268 10.79 6.24 -28.43
CA ARG A 268 9.91 5.36 -29.23
C ARG A 268 8.92 4.63 -28.34
N PRO A 269 7.74 4.26 -28.84
CA PRO A 269 6.73 3.58 -28.04
C PRO A 269 7.18 2.17 -27.66
N THR A 270 6.98 1.79 -26.40
CA THR A 270 7.07 0.42 -25.88
C THR A 270 5.70 -0.15 -25.51
N THR A 271 4.63 0.63 -25.68
CA THR A 271 3.27 0.20 -25.37
C THR A 271 2.90 -1.10 -26.08
N ASN A 272 2.34 -2.05 -25.35
CA ASN A 272 1.89 -3.37 -25.83
C ASN A 272 2.98 -4.31 -26.39
N VAL A 273 4.27 -3.97 -26.25
CA VAL A 273 5.36 -4.92 -26.56
C VAL A 273 5.19 -6.19 -25.72
N LYS A 274 5.38 -7.36 -26.34
CA LYS A 274 5.10 -8.66 -25.72
C LYS A 274 6.33 -9.49 -25.37
N THR A 275 7.47 -9.20 -25.98
CA THR A 275 8.72 -9.92 -25.72
C THR A 275 9.83 -8.96 -25.33
N PHE A 276 10.81 -9.44 -24.57
CA PHE A 276 11.93 -8.61 -24.14
C PHE A 276 12.81 -8.17 -25.32
N ASP A 277 13.00 -9.05 -26.30
CA ASP A 277 13.85 -8.79 -27.47
C ASP A 277 13.27 -7.74 -28.41
N ASP A 278 11.93 -7.57 -28.40
CA ASP A 278 11.23 -6.54 -29.17
C ASP A 278 11.35 -5.14 -28.55
N LEU A 279 11.84 -5.02 -27.31
CA LEU A 279 12.09 -3.71 -26.70
C LEU A 279 13.25 -2.99 -27.41
N PRO A 280 13.24 -1.64 -27.45
CA PRO A 280 14.41 -0.87 -27.85
C PRO A 280 15.63 -1.28 -27.03
N LYS A 281 16.82 -1.34 -27.63
CA LYS A 281 18.04 -1.76 -26.92
C LYS A 281 18.30 -0.94 -25.65
N GLN A 282 18.06 0.37 -25.69
CA GLN A 282 18.19 1.24 -24.52
C GLN A 282 17.20 0.88 -23.38
N ALA A 283 16.00 0.41 -23.71
CA ALA A 283 15.03 -0.06 -22.73
C ALA A 283 15.44 -1.42 -22.14
N GLN A 284 16.01 -2.32 -22.97
CA GLN A 284 16.61 -3.56 -22.48
C GLN A 284 17.78 -3.26 -21.52
N ASP A 285 18.69 -2.36 -21.91
CA ASP A 285 19.83 -1.94 -21.11
C ASP A 285 19.40 -1.32 -19.77
N TYR A 286 18.31 -0.53 -19.77
CA TYR A 286 17.71 0.03 -18.55
C TYR A 286 17.26 -1.07 -17.58
N VAL A 287 16.55 -2.09 -18.08
CA VAL A 287 16.11 -3.25 -17.27
C VAL A 287 17.32 -4.02 -16.74
N GLU A 288 18.30 -4.31 -17.58
CA GLU A 288 19.51 -5.05 -17.20
C GLU A 288 20.37 -4.29 -16.19
N PHE A 289 20.43 -2.95 -16.30
CA PHE A 289 21.09 -2.09 -15.34
C PHE A 289 20.44 -2.20 -13.95
N ILE A 290 19.11 -2.14 -13.88
CA ILE A 290 18.37 -2.34 -12.62
C ILE A 290 18.69 -3.70 -12.02
N GLU A 291 18.58 -4.77 -12.82
CA GLU A 291 18.87 -6.15 -12.37
C GLU A 291 20.31 -6.29 -11.82
N SER A 292 21.29 -5.73 -12.53
CA SER A 292 22.70 -5.77 -12.15
C SER A 292 22.94 -5.01 -10.83
N PHE A 293 22.36 -3.82 -10.71
CA PHE A 293 22.53 -2.97 -9.54
C PHE A 293 21.93 -3.60 -8.28
N VAL A 294 20.69 -4.10 -8.37
CA VAL A 294 19.96 -4.63 -7.21
C VAL A 294 20.15 -6.14 -6.99
N ARG A 295 20.78 -6.83 -7.95
CA ARG A 295 21.06 -8.27 -7.93
C ARG A 295 19.81 -9.17 -7.85
N VAL A 296 18.68 -8.69 -8.35
CA VAL A 296 17.42 -9.44 -8.45
C VAL A 296 16.91 -9.32 -9.88
N LYS A 297 16.47 -10.44 -10.46
CA LYS A 297 15.96 -10.48 -11.84
C LYS A 297 14.58 -9.85 -11.98
N VAL A 298 14.37 -9.12 -13.08
CA VAL A 298 13.07 -8.61 -13.49
C VAL A 298 12.38 -9.71 -14.28
N LYS A 299 11.31 -10.26 -13.71
CA LYS A 299 10.54 -11.33 -14.35
C LYS A 299 9.36 -10.79 -15.16
N TRP A 300 8.77 -9.68 -14.71
CA TRP A 300 7.63 -9.07 -15.38
C TRP A 300 7.92 -7.61 -15.71
N ILE A 301 7.51 -7.18 -16.90
CA ILE A 301 7.67 -5.79 -17.36
C ILE A 301 6.33 -5.29 -17.90
N GLY A 302 5.73 -4.31 -17.22
CA GLY A 302 4.48 -3.67 -17.64
C GLY A 302 4.74 -2.64 -18.72
N THR A 303 4.08 -2.80 -19.87
CA THR A 303 4.21 -1.97 -21.07
C THR A 303 2.89 -1.28 -21.42
N GLY A 304 2.10 -0.92 -20.41
CA GLY A 304 0.79 -0.31 -20.58
C GLY A 304 -0.18 -0.66 -19.44
N PRO A 305 -1.37 -0.03 -19.43
CA PRO A 305 -2.35 -0.17 -18.36
C PRO A 305 -3.20 -1.45 -18.45
N ASP A 306 -3.31 -2.05 -19.63
CA ASP A 306 -4.15 -3.24 -19.82
C ASP A 306 -3.52 -4.48 -19.19
N ARG A 307 -4.36 -5.41 -18.75
CA ARG A 307 -3.93 -6.66 -18.11
C ARG A 307 -2.92 -7.45 -18.96
N GLU A 308 -3.09 -7.42 -20.27
CA GLU A 308 -2.27 -8.16 -21.22
C GLU A 308 -1.02 -7.37 -21.64
N SER A 309 -0.87 -6.10 -21.25
CA SER A 309 0.29 -5.24 -21.57
C SER A 309 1.46 -5.54 -20.64
N MET A 310 1.94 -6.78 -20.71
CA MET A 310 2.98 -7.32 -19.84
C MET A 310 3.91 -8.23 -20.64
N ILE A 311 5.21 -8.08 -20.43
CA ILE A 311 6.25 -9.03 -20.86
C ILE A 311 6.55 -9.95 -19.68
N GLU A 312 6.59 -11.26 -19.92
CA GLU A 312 7.16 -12.24 -18.98
C GLU A 312 8.54 -12.68 -19.48
N LYS A 313 9.59 -12.34 -18.72
CA LYS A 313 10.98 -12.68 -19.01
C LYS A 313 11.34 -13.99 -18.30
N SER A 314 12.07 -14.87 -18.99
CA SER A 314 12.62 -16.07 -18.36
C SER A 314 13.70 -15.68 -17.35
N VAL A 315 13.54 -16.15 -16.11
CA VAL A 315 14.49 -15.95 -15.01
C VAL A 315 15.06 -17.31 -14.62
N VAL A 316 16.00 -17.80 -15.42
CA VAL A 316 16.82 -18.97 -15.10
C VAL A 316 18.08 -18.50 -14.38
#